data_AF-A0A4U9INY3-F1
#
_entry.id   AF-A0A4U9INY3-F1
#
_cell.length_a   1.000
_cell.length_b   1.000
_cell.length_c   1.000
_cell.angle_alpha   90.00
_cell.angle_beta   90.00
_cell.angle_gamma   90.00
#
_symmetry.space_group_name_H-M   'P 1'
#
loop_
_entity.id
_entity.type
_entity.pdbx_description
1 polymer ?
#
loop_
_entity_poly.entity_id
_entity_poly.type
_entity_poly.pdbx_seq_one_letter_code
_entity_poly.pdbx_strand_id
1 'polypeptide(L)'
;MNNFFLQIIRMSEKALKQQIQNLKKHNARLARLARDARSKLSAALDGTGLCLWQLDVPTGKLIIYNRRWGSMLGYQPKELNAQFEIWREHLHPDDKQNVLDAFYDHLHGKTPFYEALHRMQHKNGTVTWVLDRGRVTEWDEQGNPLKVTGTHIDMTKEKQYEEQLAQLANHDPLTGLANRHALLTHFAQLKAQGPLCIAFIDLDDFKTVNDTFGHRSGDELLIQLSQRLRDACPPGAVVGRLGGTSLCCCCPSRSPACW
;
A
#
# COMPACT_ATOMS: atom_id res chain seq x y z
N MET A 1 27.82 64.46 -38.42
CA MET A 1 26.75 63.79 -37.62
C MET A 1 26.69 62.27 -37.81
N ASN A 2 26.88 61.72 -39.02
CA ASN A 2 26.77 60.28 -39.28
C ASN A 2 27.72 59.36 -38.48
N ASN A 3 28.96 59.80 -38.24
CA ASN A 3 29.98 58.94 -37.61
C ASN A 3 29.73 58.73 -36.10
N PHE A 4 29.17 59.73 -35.43
CA PHE A 4 28.86 59.66 -33.99
C PHE A 4 27.68 58.73 -33.71
N PHE A 5 26.66 58.76 -34.56
CA PHE A 5 25.49 57.88 -34.47
C PHE A 5 25.86 56.40 -34.70
N LEU A 6 26.71 56.12 -35.70
CA LEU A 6 27.26 54.78 -35.95
C LEU A 6 28.10 54.26 -34.78
N GLN A 7 28.84 55.15 -34.10
CA GLN A 7 29.65 54.79 -32.94
C GLN A 7 28.80 54.45 -31.72
N ILE A 8 27.71 55.19 -31.47
CA ILE A 8 26.73 54.88 -30.42
C ILE A 8 26.04 53.54 -30.68
N ILE A 9 25.60 53.27 -31.93
CA ILE A 9 24.99 51.99 -32.30
C ILE A 9 25.96 50.82 -32.09
N ARG A 10 27.23 50.96 -32.51
CA ARG A 10 28.26 49.92 -32.28
C ARG A 10 28.55 49.68 -30.80
N MET A 11 28.56 50.74 -29.98
CA MET A 11 28.72 50.59 -28.53
C MET A 11 27.53 49.87 -27.90
N SER A 12 26.30 50.22 -28.32
CA SER A 12 25.06 49.54 -27.90
C SER A 12 25.05 48.07 -28.31
N GLU A 13 25.45 47.75 -29.54
CA GLU A 13 25.53 46.38 -30.05
C GLU A 13 26.58 45.55 -29.28
N LYS A 14 27.72 46.15 -28.94
CA LYS A 14 28.76 45.51 -28.11
C LYS A 14 28.26 45.26 -26.69
N ALA A 15 27.56 46.22 -26.08
CA ALA A 15 26.94 46.06 -24.76
C ALA A 15 25.87 44.95 -24.75
N LEU A 16 25.02 44.92 -25.78
CA LEU A 16 24.00 43.88 -25.93
C LEU A 16 24.61 42.49 -26.11
N LYS A 17 25.67 42.35 -26.93
CA LYS A 17 26.43 41.11 -27.08
C LYS A 17 27.03 40.63 -25.76
N GLN A 18 27.60 41.56 -24.98
CA GLN A 18 28.14 41.25 -23.65
C GLN A 18 27.04 40.76 -22.69
N GLN A 19 25.86 41.40 -22.73
CA GLN A 19 24.71 41.03 -21.90
C GLN A 19 24.15 39.65 -22.26
N ILE A 20 24.04 39.33 -23.56
CA ILE A 20 23.68 37.98 -24.03
C ILE A 20 24.70 36.94 -23.56
N GLN A 21 25.99 37.26 -23.62
CA GLN A 21 27.05 36.33 -23.22
C GLN A 21 27.02 36.08 -21.70
N ASN A 22 26.75 37.11 -20.90
CA ASN A 22 26.53 36.99 -19.47
C ASN A 22 25.27 36.16 -19.14
N LEU A 23 24.14 36.42 -19.82
CA LEU A 23 22.91 35.63 -19.67
C LEU A 23 23.12 34.16 -20.02
N LYS A 24 23.86 33.87 -21.10
CA LYS A 24 24.22 32.48 -21.47
C LYS A 24 25.06 31.80 -20.40
N LYS A 25 26.07 32.48 -19.85
CA LYS A 25 26.87 31.95 -18.73
C LYS A 25 26.02 31.72 -17.48
N HIS A 26 25.12 32.63 -17.17
CA HIS A 26 24.23 32.51 -16.02
C HIS A 26 23.24 31.35 -16.18
N ASN A 27 22.60 31.22 -17.35
CA ASN A 27 21.72 30.10 -17.67
C ASN A 27 22.46 28.75 -17.62
N ALA A 28 23.69 28.67 -18.12
CA ALA A 28 24.51 27.46 -18.02
C ALA A 28 24.81 27.10 -16.56
N ARG A 29 25.09 28.10 -15.71
CA ARG A 29 25.30 27.89 -14.27
C ARG A 29 24.03 27.41 -13.57
N LEU A 30 22.88 28.04 -13.83
CA LEU A 30 21.58 27.64 -13.28
C LEU A 30 21.21 26.21 -13.71
N ALA A 31 21.42 25.86 -14.99
CA ALA A 31 21.18 24.52 -15.50
C ALA A 31 22.06 23.47 -14.81
N ARG A 32 23.32 23.81 -14.52
CA ARG A 32 24.22 22.91 -13.78
C ARG A 32 23.77 22.73 -12.33
N LEU A 33 23.42 23.82 -11.63
CA LEU A 33 22.90 23.75 -10.26
C LEU A 33 21.60 22.94 -10.17
N ALA A 34 20.67 23.15 -11.10
CA ALA A 34 19.43 22.40 -11.18
C ALA A 34 19.69 20.90 -11.42
N ARG A 35 20.66 20.56 -12.28
CA ARG A 35 21.05 19.16 -12.53
C ARG A 35 21.65 18.52 -11.28
N ASP A 36 22.54 19.21 -10.57
CA ASP A 36 23.14 18.70 -9.33
C ASP A 36 22.10 18.50 -8.23
N ALA A 37 21.19 19.47 -8.04
CA ALA A 37 20.11 19.36 -7.07
C ALA A 37 19.18 18.17 -7.38
N ARG A 38 18.81 17.98 -8.66
CA ARG A 38 17.99 16.85 -9.11
C ARG A 38 18.69 15.51 -8.91
N SER A 39 19.99 15.45 -9.17
CA SER A 39 20.81 14.24 -8.96
C SER A 39 20.85 13.84 -7.49
N LYS A 40 21.12 14.80 -6.60
CA LYS A 40 21.14 14.58 -5.15
C LYS A 40 19.78 14.16 -4.61
N LEU A 41 18.70 14.80 -5.07
CA LEU A 41 17.33 14.42 -4.70
C LEU A 41 17.01 12.99 -5.14
N SER A 42 17.33 12.62 -6.38
CA SER A 42 17.12 11.24 -6.87
C SER A 42 17.86 10.23 -6.00
N ALA A 43 19.14 10.47 -5.72
CA ALA A 43 19.95 9.56 -4.91
C ALA A 43 19.41 9.40 -3.47
N ALA A 44 18.92 10.48 -2.86
CA ALA A 44 18.30 10.43 -1.54
C ALA A 44 16.97 9.66 -1.54
N LEU A 45 16.15 9.82 -2.60
CA LEU A 45 14.87 9.11 -2.73
C LEU A 45 15.07 7.62 -3.03
N ASP A 46 16.05 7.26 -3.84
CA ASP A 46 16.30 5.87 -4.24
C ASP A 46 16.61 4.97 -3.02
N GLY A 47 17.32 5.50 -2.01
CA GLY A 47 17.64 4.79 -0.77
C GLY A 47 16.51 4.72 0.27
N THR A 48 15.48 5.56 0.18
CA THR A 48 14.42 5.67 1.22
C THR A 48 13.14 4.93 0.89
N GLY A 49 12.96 4.47 -0.35
CA GLY A 49 11.72 3.81 -0.77
C GLY A 49 10.59 4.74 -1.18
N LEU A 50 10.80 6.05 -1.11
CA LEU A 50 9.79 7.07 -1.43
C LEU A 50 9.70 7.31 -2.94
N CYS A 51 8.50 7.38 -3.49
CA CYS A 51 8.26 7.87 -4.85
C CYS A 51 7.68 9.29 -4.80
N LEU A 52 8.38 10.26 -5.37
CA LEU A 52 7.93 11.65 -5.40
C LEU A 52 7.07 11.91 -6.63
N TRP A 53 5.88 12.46 -6.42
CA TRP A 53 4.96 12.84 -7.48
C TRP A 53 4.52 14.30 -7.37
N GLN A 54 4.19 14.91 -8.51
CA GLN A 54 3.57 16.22 -8.60
C GLN A 54 2.44 16.17 -9.62
N LEU A 55 1.28 16.65 -9.24
CA LEU A 55 0.13 16.81 -10.10
C LEU A 55 -0.05 18.28 -10.42
N ASP A 56 -0.14 18.59 -11.71
CA ASP A 56 -0.73 19.84 -12.20
C ASP A 56 -2.25 19.66 -12.23
N VAL A 57 -2.95 20.37 -11.35
CA VAL A 57 -4.38 20.17 -11.11
C VAL A 57 -5.22 20.57 -12.34
N PRO A 58 -5.00 21.73 -12.98
CA PRO A 58 -5.80 22.13 -14.15
C PRO A 58 -5.65 21.19 -15.35
N THR A 59 -4.43 20.70 -15.61
CA THR A 59 -4.17 19.85 -16.79
C THR A 59 -4.30 18.35 -16.51
N GLY A 60 -4.37 17.95 -15.24
CA GLY A 60 -4.32 16.54 -14.84
C GLY A 60 -2.96 15.87 -15.10
N LYS A 61 -1.93 16.65 -15.42
CA LYS A 61 -0.60 16.14 -15.75
C LYS A 61 0.11 15.69 -14.48
N LEU A 62 0.39 14.40 -14.38
CA LEU A 62 1.14 13.82 -13.29
C LEU A 62 2.61 13.75 -13.68
N ILE A 63 3.50 14.10 -12.77
CA ILE A 63 4.95 14.01 -12.94
C ILE A 63 5.48 13.18 -11.80
N ILE A 64 6.15 12.09 -12.13
CA ILE A 64 6.82 11.24 -11.15
C ILE A 64 8.32 11.47 -11.31
N TYR A 65 8.98 11.84 -10.22
CA TYR A 65 10.37 12.32 -10.26
C TYR A 65 11.40 11.21 -10.21
N ASN A 66 11.05 10.03 -9.70
CA ASN A 66 11.94 8.87 -9.67
C ASN A 66 11.34 7.67 -10.43
N ARG A 67 12.22 6.76 -10.89
CA ARG A 67 11.81 5.61 -11.72
C ARG A 67 11.01 4.56 -10.95
N ARG A 68 10.97 4.67 -9.62
CA ARG A 68 10.46 3.64 -8.73
C ARG A 68 8.95 3.47 -8.81
N TRP A 69 8.16 4.51 -9.13
CA TRP A 69 6.70 4.37 -9.26
C TRP A 69 6.30 3.32 -10.31
N GLY A 70 6.88 3.40 -11.51
CA GLY A 70 6.65 2.40 -12.54
C GLY A 70 7.05 1.02 -12.04
N SER A 71 8.26 0.89 -11.48
CA SER A 71 8.74 -0.38 -10.94
C SER A 71 7.89 -0.93 -9.78
N MET A 72 7.30 -0.07 -8.95
CA MET A 72 6.42 -0.43 -7.83
C MET A 72 5.11 -1.06 -8.31
N LEU A 73 4.60 -0.60 -9.45
CA LEU A 73 3.39 -1.14 -10.08
C LEU A 73 3.69 -2.13 -11.23
N GLY A 74 4.97 -2.42 -11.48
CA GLY A 74 5.41 -3.38 -12.51
C GLY A 74 5.50 -2.82 -13.94
N TYR A 75 5.43 -1.51 -14.10
CA TYR A 75 5.50 -0.80 -15.38
C TYR A 75 6.87 -0.21 -15.66
N GLN A 76 7.29 -0.24 -16.92
CA GLN A 76 8.49 0.48 -17.34
C GLN A 76 8.24 1.99 -17.42
N PRO A 77 9.27 2.84 -17.24
CA PRO A 77 9.13 4.31 -17.29
C PRO A 77 8.54 4.89 -18.58
N LYS A 78 8.43 4.11 -19.65
CA LYS A 78 7.86 4.50 -20.95
C LYS A 78 6.49 3.89 -21.25
N GLU A 79 5.99 3.00 -20.38
CA GLU A 79 4.73 2.28 -20.60
C GLU A 79 3.51 3.06 -20.11
N LEU A 80 3.68 4.00 -19.19
CA LEU A 80 2.58 4.78 -18.63
C LEU A 80 2.73 6.25 -19.04
N ASN A 81 1.66 6.80 -19.63
CA ASN A 81 1.49 8.24 -19.64
C ASN A 81 1.24 8.67 -18.18
N ALA A 82 2.04 9.60 -17.68
CA ALA A 82 1.87 10.09 -16.32
C ALA A 82 0.70 11.11 -16.31
N GLN A 83 -0.52 10.58 -16.18
CA GLN A 83 -1.75 11.34 -16.02
C GLN A 83 -2.48 10.90 -14.76
N PHE A 84 -3.20 11.83 -14.14
CA PHE A 84 -4.03 11.56 -12.98
C PHE A 84 -5.05 10.44 -13.24
N GLU A 85 -5.62 10.42 -14.43
CA GLU A 85 -6.60 9.40 -14.85
C GLU A 85 -6.03 7.99 -14.83
N ILE A 86 -4.79 7.82 -15.27
CA ILE A 86 -4.13 6.51 -15.26
C ILE A 86 -3.90 6.05 -13.82
N TRP A 87 -3.49 6.94 -12.91
CA TRP A 87 -3.43 6.60 -11.48
C TRP A 87 -4.80 6.18 -10.95
N ARG A 88 -5.87 6.93 -11.28
CA ARG A 88 -7.25 6.66 -10.88
C ARG A 88 -7.78 5.31 -11.41
N GLU A 89 -7.33 4.88 -12.58
CA GLU A 89 -7.70 3.57 -13.17
C GLU A 89 -7.04 2.39 -12.45
N HIS A 90 -5.84 2.58 -11.90
CA HIS A 90 -5.10 1.51 -11.21
C HIS A 90 -5.49 1.38 -9.73
N LEU A 91 -6.34 2.24 -9.19
CA LEU A 91 -6.90 2.09 -7.85
C LEU A 91 -7.76 0.82 -7.76
N HIS A 92 -7.68 0.12 -6.63
CA HIS A 92 -8.57 -0.99 -6.36
C HIS A 92 -10.04 -0.51 -6.30
N PRO A 93 -11.02 -1.22 -6.89
CA PRO A 93 -12.41 -0.77 -6.95
C PRO A 93 -13.01 -0.36 -5.60
N ASP A 94 -12.79 -1.18 -4.57
CA ASP A 94 -13.30 -0.92 -3.22
C ASP A 94 -12.72 0.35 -2.56
N ASP A 95 -11.48 0.71 -2.91
CA ASP A 95 -10.77 1.82 -2.25
C ASP A 95 -10.94 3.13 -3.02
N LYS A 96 -11.26 3.03 -4.31
CA LYS A 96 -11.26 4.14 -5.28
C LYS A 96 -12.06 5.35 -4.82
N GLN A 97 -13.28 5.13 -4.32
CA GLN A 97 -14.15 6.23 -3.90
C GLN A 97 -13.57 6.98 -2.70
N ASN A 98 -13.19 6.24 -1.65
CA ASN A 98 -12.65 6.82 -0.43
C ASN A 98 -11.35 7.62 -0.68
N VAL A 99 -10.48 7.11 -1.56
CA VAL A 99 -9.23 7.76 -1.93
C VAL A 99 -9.49 9.08 -2.68
N LEU A 100 -10.43 9.06 -3.64
CA LEU A 100 -10.80 10.26 -4.39
C LEU A 100 -11.46 11.30 -3.49
N ASP A 101 -12.34 10.89 -2.59
CA ASP A 101 -12.99 11.80 -1.64
C ASP A 101 -11.96 12.46 -0.72
N ALA A 102 -11.01 11.69 -0.17
CA ALA A 102 -9.91 12.24 0.64
C ALA A 102 -9.04 13.23 -0.17
N PHE A 103 -8.80 12.94 -1.44
CA PHE A 103 -8.03 13.81 -2.33
C PHE A 103 -8.76 15.13 -2.61
N TYR A 104 -10.05 15.08 -2.96
CA TYR A 104 -10.85 16.28 -3.22
C TYR A 104 -11.15 17.07 -1.94
N ASP A 105 -11.32 16.42 -0.80
CA ASP A 105 -11.47 17.09 0.49
C ASP A 105 -10.23 17.92 0.83
N HIS A 106 -9.03 17.40 0.53
CA HIS A 106 -7.82 18.18 0.67
C HIS A 106 -7.74 19.36 -0.32
N LEU A 107 -8.10 19.14 -1.60
CA LEU A 107 -8.11 20.22 -2.61
C LEU A 107 -9.08 21.35 -2.24
N HIS A 108 -10.21 21.03 -1.60
CA HIS A 108 -11.17 22.00 -1.10
C HIS A 108 -10.83 22.57 0.28
N GLY A 109 -9.65 22.25 0.83
CA GLY A 109 -9.17 22.79 2.11
C GLY A 109 -9.88 22.23 3.35
N LYS A 110 -10.64 21.14 3.24
CA LYS A 110 -11.26 20.49 4.41
C LYS A 110 -10.23 19.78 5.29
N THR A 111 -9.12 19.35 4.70
CA THR A 111 -8.00 18.72 5.42
C THR A 111 -6.69 19.44 5.10
N PRO A 112 -5.74 19.49 6.05
CA PRO A 112 -4.44 20.15 5.84
C PRO A 112 -3.52 19.36 4.90
N PHE A 113 -3.74 18.05 4.76
CA PHE A 113 -2.99 17.15 3.89
C PHE A 113 -3.94 16.13 3.27
N TYR A 114 -3.62 15.70 2.06
CA TYR A 114 -4.16 14.47 1.51
C TYR A 114 -3.34 13.30 2.07
N GLU A 115 -4.01 12.30 2.62
CA GLU A 115 -3.39 11.08 3.10
C GLU A 115 -4.36 9.90 2.87
N ALA A 116 -3.90 8.85 2.22
CA ALA A 116 -4.67 7.65 1.96
C ALA A 116 -3.77 6.42 1.91
N LEU A 117 -4.13 5.38 2.68
CA LEU A 117 -3.55 4.05 2.55
C LEU A 117 -4.50 3.19 1.73
N HIS A 118 -4.09 2.82 0.52
CA HIS A 118 -4.97 2.18 -0.44
C HIS A 118 -4.28 1.11 -1.27
N ARG A 119 -5.08 0.27 -1.91
CA ARG A 119 -4.62 -0.77 -2.82
C ARG A 119 -4.54 -0.24 -4.25
N MET A 120 -3.47 -0.62 -4.93
CA MET A 120 -3.30 -0.44 -6.37
C MET A 120 -3.14 -1.79 -7.07
N GLN A 121 -3.63 -1.86 -8.29
CA GLN A 121 -3.50 -3.04 -9.14
C GLN A 121 -2.15 -3.01 -9.85
N HIS A 122 -1.32 -4.01 -9.58
CA HIS A 122 -0.06 -4.21 -10.24
C HIS A 122 -0.28 -4.85 -11.62
N LYS A 123 0.63 -4.64 -12.57
CA LYS A 123 0.53 -5.15 -13.95
C LYS A 123 0.34 -6.67 -14.07
N ASN A 124 0.86 -7.42 -13.11
CA ASN A 124 0.76 -8.89 -13.05
C ASN A 124 -0.54 -9.39 -12.37
N GLY A 125 -1.45 -8.49 -11.97
CA GLY A 125 -2.69 -8.80 -11.27
C GLY A 125 -2.58 -8.87 -9.74
N THR A 126 -1.38 -8.72 -9.15
CA THR A 126 -1.23 -8.65 -7.69
C THR A 126 -1.64 -7.28 -7.14
N VAL A 127 -1.91 -7.22 -5.84
CA VAL A 127 -2.23 -5.98 -5.14
C VAL A 127 -0.97 -5.40 -4.50
N THR A 128 -0.75 -4.10 -4.70
CA THR A 128 0.28 -3.32 -4.02
C THR A 128 -0.39 -2.35 -3.05
N TRP A 129 0.03 -2.36 -1.78
CA TRP A 129 -0.41 -1.38 -0.80
C TRP A 129 0.42 -0.11 -0.91
N VAL A 130 -0.23 1.03 -1.05
CA VAL A 130 0.42 2.33 -1.22
C VAL A 130 -0.09 3.28 -0.16
N LEU A 131 0.83 3.83 0.63
CA LEU A 131 0.56 5.03 1.41
C LEU A 131 0.85 6.25 0.55
N ASP A 132 -0.21 6.96 0.19
CA ASP A 132 -0.16 8.19 -0.56
C ASP A 132 -0.36 9.38 0.36
N ARG A 133 0.55 10.35 0.28
CA ARG A 133 0.46 11.58 1.06
C ARG A 133 0.87 12.77 0.21
N GLY A 134 0.02 13.78 0.15
CA GLY A 134 0.27 14.97 -0.66
C GLY A 134 -0.21 16.26 0.00
N ARG A 135 0.28 17.38 -0.53
CA ARG A 135 -0.25 18.70 -0.22
C ARG A 135 -0.29 19.61 -1.43
N VAL A 136 -1.22 20.55 -1.46
CA VAL A 136 -1.15 21.69 -2.39
C VAL A 136 0.13 22.48 -2.10
N THR A 137 0.89 22.77 -3.15
CA THR A 137 2.17 23.50 -3.09
C THR A 137 2.13 24.83 -3.82
N GLU A 138 1.21 25.00 -4.76
CA GLU A 138 0.99 26.24 -5.49
C GLU A 138 -0.52 26.48 -5.68
N TRP A 139 -0.93 27.73 -5.54
CA TRP A 139 -2.30 28.22 -5.73
C TRP A 139 -2.30 29.34 -6.77
N ASP A 140 -3.45 29.55 -7.43
CA ASP A 140 -3.65 30.70 -8.30
C ASP A 140 -4.06 31.95 -7.50
N GLU A 141 -4.20 33.09 -8.20
CA GLU A 141 -4.61 34.36 -7.60
C GLU A 141 -6.02 34.34 -7.00
N GLN A 142 -6.86 33.38 -7.40
CA GLN A 142 -8.23 33.19 -6.92
C GLN A 142 -8.32 32.20 -5.74
N GLY A 143 -7.18 31.61 -5.34
CA GLY A 143 -7.09 30.64 -4.26
C GLY A 143 -7.35 29.19 -4.69
N ASN A 144 -7.47 28.90 -5.99
CA ASN A 144 -7.61 27.53 -6.47
C ASN A 144 -6.26 26.80 -6.48
N PRO A 145 -6.23 25.49 -6.18
CA PRO A 145 -5.00 24.70 -6.20
C PRO A 145 -4.48 24.53 -7.64
N LEU A 146 -3.21 24.89 -7.87
CA LEU A 146 -2.52 24.70 -9.15
C LEU A 146 -1.67 23.44 -9.17
N LYS A 147 -0.95 23.19 -8.08
CA LYS A 147 -0.07 22.03 -7.98
C LYS A 147 -0.22 21.32 -6.65
N VAL A 148 -0.24 19.99 -6.72
CA VAL A 148 -0.14 19.12 -5.56
C VAL A 148 1.18 18.37 -5.67
N THR A 149 1.92 18.28 -4.58
CA THR A 149 3.13 17.47 -4.50
C THR A 149 3.00 16.50 -3.34
N GLY A 150 3.40 15.26 -3.58
CA GLY A 150 3.28 14.21 -2.58
C GLY A 150 4.25 13.07 -2.80
N THR A 151 4.14 12.09 -1.92
CA THR A 151 4.96 10.89 -1.91
C THR A 151 4.10 9.65 -1.86
N HIS A 152 4.52 8.62 -2.58
CA HIS A 152 4.04 7.26 -2.41
C HIS A 152 5.07 6.40 -1.70
N ILE A 153 4.60 5.59 -0.76
CA ILE A 153 5.39 4.58 -0.07
C ILE A 153 4.73 3.22 -0.32
N ASP A 154 5.51 2.27 -0.82
CA ASP A 154 5.07 0.88 -0.91
C ASP A 154 5.03 0.29 0.49
N MET A 155 3.83 -0.04 0.96
CA MET A 155 3.55 -0.63 2.27
C MET A 155 3.19 -2.12 2.16
N THR A 156 3.45 -2.74 0.99
CA THR A 156 3.01 -4.12 0.71
C THR A 156 3.68 -5.12 1.64
N LYS A 157 4.99 -4.98 1.90
CA LYS A 157 5.71 -5.89 2.79
C LYS A 157 5.22 -5.77 4.22
N GLU A 158 5.04 -4.55 4.69
CA GLU A 158 4.53 -4.23 6.02
C GLU A 158 3.13 -4.83 6.20
N LYS A 159 2.25 -4.69 5.20
CA LYS A 159 0.91 -5.28 5.23
C LYS A 159 0.93 -6.80 5.19
N GLN A 160 1.82 -7.41 4.41
CA GLN A 160 2.02 -8.86 4.41
C GLN A 160 2.53 -9.36 5.76
N TYR A 161 3.46 -8.65 6.39
CA TYR A 161 3.93 -9.01 7.73
C TYR A 161 2.84 -8.83 8.79
N GLU A 162 2.07 -7.75 8.73
CA GLU A 162 0.92 -7.53 9.60
C GLU A 162 -0.11 -8.67 9.48
N GLU A 163 -0.43 -9.08 8.26
CA GLU A 163 -1.35 -10.18 7.99
C GLU A 163 -0.78 -11.53 8.47
N GLN A 164 0.49 -11.82 8.21
CA GLN A 164 1.16 -13.02 8.71
C GLN A 164 1.19 -13.08 10.23
N LEU A 165 1.50 -11.96 10.89
CA LEU A 165 1.48 -11.86 12.35
C LEU A 165 0.06 -12.05 12.89
N ALA A 166 -0.94 -11.45 12.25
CA ALA A 166 -2.34 -11.64 12.64
C ALA A 166 -2.79 -13.10 12.48
N GLN A 167 -2.35 -13.78 11.42
CA GLN A 167 -2.60 -15.21 11.23
C GLN A 167 -1.91 -16.03 12.33
N LEU A 168 -0.63 -15.82 12.60
CA LEU A 168 0.10 -16.56 13.64
C LEU A 168 -0.48 -16.29 15.05
N ALA A 169 -0.94 -15.07 15.31
CA ALA A 169 -1.53 -14.69 16.59
C ALA A 169 -2.86 -15.39 16.86
N ASN A 170 -3.63 -15.72 15.81
CA ASN A 170 -5.00 -16.24 15.95
C ASN A 170 -5.21 -17.66 15.40
N HIS A 171 -4.29 -18.20 14.62
CA HIS A 171 -4.44 -19.48 13.94
C HIS A 171 -3.29 -20.44 14.26
N ASP A 172 -3.59 -21.73 14.26
CA ASP A 172 -2.60 -22.80 14.34
C ASP A 172 -1.89 -22.94 12.99
N PRO A 173 -0.55 -22.87 12.92
CA PRO A 173 0.18 -22.81 11.65
C PRO A 173 0.10 -24.11 10.83
N LEU A 174 -0.19 -25.25 11.47
CA LEU A 174 -0.32 -26.52 10.76
C LEU A 174 -1.72 -26.67 10.14
N THR A 175 -2.76 -26.44 10.93
CA THR A 175 -4.15 -26.76 10.54
C THR A 175 -4.95 -25.58 10.02
N GLY A 176 -4.47 -24.35 10.23
CA GLY A 176 -5.18 -23.11 9.92
C GLY A 176 -6.45 -22.87 10.75
N LEU A 177 -6.74 -23.73 11.73
CA LEU A 177 -7.84 -23.53 12.69
C LEU A 177 -7.49 -22.43 13.68
N ALA A 178 -8.45 -21.96 14.47
CA ALA A 178 -8.17 -21.05 15.57
C ALA A 178 -7.15 -21.69 16.53
N ASN A 179 -6.11 -20.95 16.92
CA ASN A 179 -5.20 -21.44 17.96
C ASN A 179 -5.86 -21.37 19.34
N ARG A 180 -5.17 -21.88 20.37
CA ARG A 180 -5.67 -21.87 21.74
C ARG A 180 -6.07 -20.46 22.23
N HIS A 181 -5.31 -19.42 21.89
CA HIS A 181 -5.60 -18.05 22.31
C HIS A 181 -6.88 -17.52 21.67
N ALA A 182 -7.02 -17.64 20.35
CA ALA A 182 -8.21 -17.23 19.62
C ALA A 182 -9.44 -18.02 20.06
N LEU A 183 -9.31 -19.34 20.30
CA LEU A 183 -10.41 -20.17 20.74
C LEU A 183 -10.95 -19.74 22.12
N LEU A 184 -10.07 -19.37 23.05
CA LEU A 184 -10.48 -18.83 24.35
C LEU A 184 -11.19 -17.48 24.23
N THR A 185 -10.72 -16.63 23.31
CA THR A 185 -11.35 -15.32 23.02
C THR A 185 -12.75 -15.51 22.45
N HIS A 186 -12.89 -16.37 21.44
CA HIS A 186 -14.20 -16.71 20.87
C HIS A 186 -15.12 -17.40 21.87
N PHE A 187 -14.59 -18.29 22.72
CA PHE A 187 -15.36 -18.91 23.79
C PHE A 187 -15.98 -17.87 24.71
N ALA A 188 -15.20 -16.89 25.18
CA ALA A 188 -15.70 -15.83 26.06
C ALA A 188 -16.80 -15.00 25.38
N GLN A 189 -16.62 -14.65 24.10
CA GLN A 189 -17.60 -13.91 23.32
C GLN A 189 -18.91 -14.69 23.12
N LEU A 190 -18.82 -15.95 22.69
CA LEU A 190 -20.00 -16.78 22.46
C LEU A 190 -20.73 -17.11 23.77
N LYS A 191 -19.99 -17.34 24.85
CA LYS A 191 -20.56 -17.59 26.18
C LYS A 191 -21.35 -16.38 26.70
N ALA A 192 -20.92 -15.16 26.39
CA ALA A 192 -21.66 -13.94 26.74
C ALA A 192 -22.96 -13.80 25.94
N GLN A 193 -23.05 -14.40 24.74
CA GLN A 193 -24.24 -14.35 23.89
C GLN A 193 -25.29 -15.41 24.29
N GLY A 194 -24.93 -16.45 25.03
CA GLY A 194 -25.87 -17.44 25.53
C GLY A 194 -25.26 -18.81 25.83
N PRO A 195 -26.11 -19.84 25.97
CA PRO A 195 -25.68 -21.22 26.16
C PRO A 195 -24.82 -21.70 24.98
N LEU A 196 -23.74 -22.42 25.31
CA LEU A 196 -22.75 -22.91 24.37
C LEU A 196 -22.54 -24.41 24.61
N CYS A 197 -22.43 -25.18 23.52
CA CYS A 197 -21.89 -26.53 23.56
C CYS A 197 -20.39 -26.50 23.22
N ILE A 198 -19.60 -27.22 23.99
CA ILE A 198 -18.16 -27.38 23.75
C ILE A 198 -17.88 -28.86 23.58
N ALA A 199 -17.19 -29.22 22.49
CA ALA A 199 -16.69 -30.56 22.27
C ALA A 199 -15.16 -30.53 22.26
N PHE A 200 -14.54 -31.36 23.11
CA PHE A 200 -13.11 -31.63 23.06
C PHE A 200 -12.90 -32.97 22.36
N ILE A 201 -11.99 -32.99 21.39
CA ILE A 201 -11.71 -34.15 20.55
C ILE A 201 -10.22 -34.42 20.64
N ASP A 202 -9.83 -35.59 21.12
CA ASP A 202 -8.44 -36.06 21.07
C ASP A 202 -8.31 -37.22 20.09
N LEU A 203 -7.11 -37.36 19.51
CA LEU A 203 -6.80 -38.45 18.58
C LEU A 203 -6.03 -39.52 19.32
N ASP A 204 -6.71 -40.63 19.60
CA ASP A 204 -6.10 -41.81 20.18
C ASP A 204 -5.04 -42.39 19.22
N ASP A 205 -3.98 -42.93 19.81
CA ASP A 205 -2.89 -43.63 19.10
C ASP A 205 -2.20 -42.83 17.97
N PHE A 206 -2.28 -41.50 17.97
CA PHE A 206 -1.63 -40.66 16.95
C PHE A 206 -0.10 -40.87 16.88
N LYS A 207 0.53 -41.22 18.01
CA LYS A 207 1.94 -41.58 18.03
C LYS A 207 2.24 -42.77 17.12
N THR A 208 1.37 -43.79 17.09
CA THR A 208 1.50 -44.95 16.21
C THR A 208 1.50 -44.56 14.74
N VAL A 209 0.69 -43.57 14.35
CA VAL A 209 0.67 -43.02 12.99
C VAL A 209 2.01 -42.38 12.64
N ASN A 210 2.55 -41.54 13.53
CA ASN A 210 3.86 -40.92 13.33
C ASN A 210 5.00 -41.93 13.28
N ASP A 211 4.99 -42.93 14.17
CA ASP A 211 6.04 -43.93 14.26
C ASP A 211 6.02 -44.88 13.04
N THR A 212 4.83 -45.14 12.47
CA THR A 212 4.66 -46.06 11.32
C THR A 212 4.83 -45.35 9.98
N PHE A 213 4.30 -44.13 9.83
CA PHE A 213 4.20 -43.42 8.54
C PHE A 213 4.98 -42.10 8.48
N GLY A 214 5.64 -41.73 9.57
CA GLY A 214 6.41 -40.49 9.70
C GLY A 214 5.56 -39.26 10.05
N HIS A 215 6.25 -38.24 10.58
CA HIS A 215 5.61 -37.00 11.04
C HIS A 215 4.82 -36.26 9.96
N ARG A 216 5.26 -36.29 8.70
CA ARG A 216 4.52 -35.66 7.59
C ARG A 216 3.14 -36.28 7.39
N SER A 217 3.02 -37.60 7.53
CA SER A 217 1.74 -38.31 7.42
C SER A 217 0.82 -37.98 8.59
N GLY A 218 1.37 -37.81 9.80
CA GLY A 218 0.62 -37.31 10.95
C GLY A 218 0.13 -35.87 10.76
N ASP A 219 0.98 -35.01 10.21
CA ASP A 219 0.61 -33.62 9.86
C ASP A 219 -0.53 -33.59 8.83
N GLU A 220 -0.45 -34.40 7.78
CA GLU A 220 -1.52 -34.54 6.78
C GLU A 220 -2.83 -35.05 7.38
N LEU A 221 -2.76 -36.03 8.31
CA LEU A 221 -3.93 -36.52 9.03
C LEU A 221 -4.59 -35.41 9.84
N LEU A 222 -3.81 -34.62 10.57
CA LEU A 222 -4.31 -33.48 11.36
C LEU A 222 -4.95 -32.41 10.47
N ILE A 223 -4.35 -32.09 9.33
CA ILE A 223 -4.89 -31.13 8.36
C ILE A 223 -6.24 -31.64 7.83
N GLN A 224 -6.32 -32.88 7.38
CA GLN A 224 -7.54 -33.46 6.83
C GLN A 224 -8.66 -33.54 7.88
N LEU A 225 -8.34 -33.96 9.10
CA LEU A 225 -9.30 -34.01 10.19
C LEU A 225 -9.83 -32.62 10.54
N SER A 226 -8.93 -31.64 10.61
CA SER A 226 -9.27 -30.25 10.91
C SER A 226 -10.24 -29.67 9.88
N GLN A 227 -10.01 -29.96 8.60
CA GLN A 227 -10.91 -29.56 7.52
C GLN A 227 -12.27 -30.27 7.63
N ARG A 228 -12.28 -31.59 7.86
CA ARG A 228 -13.53 -32.35 8.03
C ARG A 228 -14.36 -31.86 9.22
N LEU A 229 -13.70 -31.55 10.35
CA LEU A 229 -14.39 -31.00 11.52
C LEU A 229 -14.96 -29.61 11.23
N ARG A 230 -14.21 -28.74 10.55
CA ARG A 230 -14.70 -27.43 10.13
C ARG A 230 -15.95 -27.54 9.24
N ASP A 231 -15.92 -28.44 8.26
CA ASP A 231 -17.00 -28.63 7.29
C ASP A 231 -18.24 -29.30 7.92
N ALA A 232 -18.05 -30.11 8.96
CA ALA A 232 -19.15 -30.74 9.71
C ALA A 232 -19.82 -29.80 10.73
N CYS A 233 -19.17 -28.69 11.10
CA CYS A 233 -19.69 -27.77 12.11
C CYS A 233 -20.74 -26.80 11.54
N PRO A 234 -21.77 -26.46 12.33
CA PRO A 234 -22.82 -25.55 11.88
C PRO A 234 -22.31 -24.11 11.72
N PRO A 235 -22.97 -23.27 10.91
CA PRO A 235 -22.62 -21.86 10.77
C PRO A 235 -22.63 -21.12 12.11
N GLY A 236 -21.53 -20.42 12.41
CA GLY A 236 -21.32 -19.71 13.69
C GLY A 236 -20.61 -20.53 14.76
N ALA A 237 -20.30 -21.81 14.50
CA ALA A 237 -19.38 -22.57 15.33
C ALA A 237 -17.93 -22.14 15.10
N VAL A 238 -17.12 -22.22 16.16
CA VAL A 238 -15.68 -21.95 16.11
C VAL A 238 -14.93 -23.23 16.39
N VAL A 239 -14.04 -23.63 15.47
CA VAL A 239 -13.19 -24.81 15.59
C VAL A 239 -11.74 -24.36 15.77
N GLY A 240 -11.05 -24.93 16.74
CA GLY A 240 -9.66 -24.62 17.05
C GLY A 240 -8.84 -25.81 17.49
N ARG A 241 -7.51 -25.65 17.45
CA ARG A 241 -6.55 -26.62 17.96
C ARG A 241 -5.92 -26.09 19.24
N LEU A 242 -6.01 -26.90 20.30
CA LEU A 242 -5.48 -26.55 21.62
C LEU A 242 -3.97 -26.82 21.74
N GLY A 243 -3.50 -27.80 20.98
CA GLY A 243 -2.10 -28.23 20.91
C GLY A 243 -2.01 -29.74 20.73
N GLY A 244 -0.91 -30.24 20.16
CA GLY A 244 -0.72 -31.68 19.92
C GLY A 244 -1.85 -32.27 19.06
N THR A 245 -2.52 -33.29 19.56
CA THR A 245 -3.66 -33.96 18.92
C THR A 245 -5.02 -33.36 19.26
N SER A 246 -5.08 -32.47 20.25
CA SER A 246 -6.33 -32.02 20.84
C SER A 246 -6.98 -30.88 20.03
N LEU A 247 -8.21 -31.13 19.58
CA LEU A 247 -9.08 -30.22 18.85
C LEU A 247 -10.28 -29.84 19.72
N CYS A 248 -10.86 -28.67 19.46
CA CYS A 248 -12.00 -28.15 20.20
C CYS A 248 -12.99 -27.46 19.27
N CYS A 249 -14.28 -27.68 19.51
CA CYS A 249 -15.36 -26.99 18.83
C CYS A 249 -16.27 -26.29 19.84
N CYS A 250 -16.57 -25.02 19.58
CA CYS A 250 -17.50 -24.18 20.33
C CYS A 250 -18.71 -23.89 19.45
N CYS A 251 -19.88 -24.45 19.78
CA CYS A 251 -21.13 -24.28 19.03
C CYS A 251 -22.15 -23.48 19.86
N PRO A 252 -22.64 -22.31 19.38
CA PRO A 252 -23.74 -21.61 20.03
C PRO A 252 -25.01 -22.47 19.97
N SER A 253 -25.67 -22.67 21.12
CA SER A 253 -26.90 -23.45 21.18
C SER A 253 -28.04 -22.68 20.50
N ARG A 254 -28.63 -23.24 19.43
CA ARG A 254 -29.82 -22.68 18.79
C ARG A 254 -31.14 -23.18 19.39
N SER A 255 -31.11 -24.18 20.27
CA SER A 255 -32.26 -24.66 21.06
C SER A 255 -31.79 -25.73 22.06
N PRO A 256 -32.38 -25.87 23.25
CA PRO A 256 -32.07 -26.95 24.20
C PRO A 256 -32.44 -28.36 23.71
N ALA A 257 -33.11 -28.49 22.57
CA ALA A 257 -33.83 -29.71 22.16
C ALA A 257 -33.20 -30.52 21.02
N CYS A 258 -32.00 -30.17 20.55
CA CYS A 258 -31.33 -30.89 19.46
C CYS A 258 -29.89 -31.25 19.85
N TRP A 259 -29.76 -32.28 20.67
CA TRP A 259 -28.60 -33.17 20.78
C TRP A 259 -29.14 -34.59 20.94
#